data_AF-A0A9E3SG70-F1
#
_entry.id   AF-A0A9E3SG70-F1
#
_cell.length_a   1.000
_cell.length_b   1.000
_cell.length_c   1.000
_cell.angle_alpha   90.00
_cell.angle_beta   90.00
_cell.angle_gamma   90.00
#
_symmetry.space_group_name_H-M   'P 1'
#
loop_
_entity.id
_entity.type
_entity.pdbx_description
1 polymer ?
#
loop_
_entity_poly.entity_id
_entity_poly.type
_entity_poly.pdbx_seq_one_letter_code
_entity_poly.pdbx_strand_id
1 'polypeptide(L)'
;MRSRAMRVAAIVLAVAAVPAAAYGPCRDLADPECRAERETACRRASEQMLAIMKATPPGESESHRRRHAEVLAATEKAIAEGRARGEGACETHARIQRIVTYQ
;
A
#
# COMPACT_ATOMS: atom_id res chain seq x y z
N MET A 1 -3.66 -3.31 31.99
CA MET A 1 -2.69 -3.81 31.00
C MET A 1 -3.39 -4.02 29.66
N ARG A 2 -3.55 -2.95 28.89
CA ARG A 2 -3.98 -2.97 27.48
C ARG A 2 -2.95 -2.10 26.74
N SER A 3 -2.88 -2.20 25.41
CA SER A 3 -2.30 -1.15 24.53
C SER A 3 -0.90 -1.33 23.92
N ARG A 4 -0.45 -2.55 23.60
CA ARG A 4 0.63 -2.71 22.58
C ARG A 4 0.25 -3.65 21.43
N ALA A 5 -0.28 -4.84 21.73
CA ALA A 5 -0.73 -5.78 20.69
C ALA A 5 -1.93 -5.26 19.86
N MET A 6 -2.76 -4.40 20.44
CA MET A 6 -4.00 -3.93 19.81
C MET A 6 -3.78 -2.87 18.72
N ARG A 7 -2.62 -2.18 18.72
CA ARG A 7 -2.33 -1.12 17.73
C ARG A 7 -1.70 -1.67 16.45
N VAL A 8 -0.87 -2.71 16.55
CA VAL A 8 -0.30 -3.40 15.38
C VAL A 8 -1.40 -4.15 14.61
N ALA A 9 -2.34 -4.77 15.33
CA ALA A 9 -3.51 -5.41 14.73
C ALA A 9 -4.40 -4.41 13.95
N ALA A 10 -4.53 -3.17 14.42
CA ALA A 10 -5.32 -2.14 13.75
C ALA A 10 -4.70 -1.65 12.43
N ILE A 11 -3.35 -1.58 12.34
CA ILE A 11 -2.65 -1.19 11.10
C ILE A 11 -2.75 -2.29 10.04
N VAL A 12 -2.64 -3.55 10.45
CA VAL A 12 -2.78 -4.71 9.54
C VAL A 12 -4.23 -4.83 9.03
N LEU A 13 -5.23 -4.54 9.87
CA LEU A 13 -6.65 -4.55 9.48
C LEU A 13 -7.03 -3.42 8.52
N ALA A 14 -6.41 -2.24 8.62
CA ALA A 14 -6.65 -1.15 7.67
C ALA A 14 -6.10 -1.48 6.26
N VAL A 15 -4.98 -2.20 6.18
CA VAL A 15 -4.41 -2.66 4.90
C VAL A 15 -5.22 -3.83 4.31
N ALA A 16 -5.79 -4.69 5.17
CA ALA A 16 -6.63 -5.81 4.74
C ALA A 16 -8.07 -5.42 4.33
N ALA A 17 -8.49 -4.17 4.54
CA ALA A 17 -9.80 -3.64 4.10
C ALA A 17 -9.77 -2.99 2.71
N VAL A 18 -8.62 -3.00 2.04
CA VAL A 18 -8.47 -2.55 0.64
C VAL A 18 -9.06 -3.52 -0.43
N PRO A 19 -9.46 -4.79 -0.18
CA PRO A 19 -9.86 -5.65 -1.29
C PRO A 19 -11.30 -5.39 -1.77
N ALA A 20 -12.15 -4.64 -1.05
CA ALA A 20 -13.52 -4.42 -1.53
C ALA A 20 -13.63 -3.35 -2.63
N ALA A 21 -12.74 -2.36 -2.66
CA ALA A 21 -12.75 -1.30 -3.66
C ALA A 21 -11.82 -1.58 -4.86
N ALA A 22 -10.75 -2.35 -4.67
CA ALA A 22 -9.87 -2.80 -5.77
C ALA A 22 -10.44 -4.01 -6.56
N TYR A 23 -11.48 -4.65 -6.00
CA TYR A 23 -12.30 -5.71 -6.62
C TYR A 23 -13.79 -5.34 -6.50
N GLY A 24 -14.17 -4.11 -6.86
CA GLY A 24 -15.56 -3.72 -7.04
C GLY A 24 -16.30 -4.60 -8.07
N PRO A 25 -17.57 -4.32 -8.42
CA PRO A 25 -18.40 -5.18 -9.29
C PRO A 25 -17.83 -5.42 -10.71
N CYS A 26 -16.76 -4.71 -11.07
CA CYS A 26 -15.92 -4.93 -12.23
C CYS A 26 -15.32 -6.36 -12.23
N ARG A 27 -16.01 -7.25 -12.95
CA ARG A 27 -15.65 -8.67 -13.11
C ARG A 27 -15.00 -8.99 -14.45
N ASP A 28 -15.11 -8.11 -15.45
CA ASP A 28 -14.59 -8.32 -16.79
C ASP A 28 -13.44 -7.35 -17.14
N LEU A 29 -12.20 -7.83 -17.07
CA LEU A 29 -11.02 -7.02 -17.40
C LEU A 29 -10.78 -6.84 -18.91
N ALA A 30 -11.60 -7.48 -19.75
CA ALA A 30 -11.66 -7.19 -21.17
C ALA A 30 -12.39 -5.86 -21.43
N ASP A 31 -13.27 -5.43 -20.54
CA ASP A 31 -13.90 -4.12 -20.58
C ASP A 31 -12.87 -3.02 -20.22
N PRO A 32 -12.58 -2.07 -21.13
CA PRO A 32 -11.64 -0.99 -20.88
C PRO A 32 -12.07 -0.05 -19.75
N GLU A 33 -13.37 0.15 -19.51
CA GLU A 33 -13.87 1.00 -18.42
C GLU A 33 -13.59 0.33 -17.07
N CYS A 34 -13.95 -0.94 -16.95
CA CYS A 34 -13.65 -1.80 -15.80
C CYS A 34 -12.14 -1.83 -15.49
N ARG A 35 -11.29 -1.98 -16.52
CA ARG A 35 -9.82 -1.92 -16.34
C ARG A 35 -9.37 -0.56 -15.80
N ALA A 36 -9.86 0.55 -16.36
CA ALA A 36 -9.50 1.90 -15.94
C ALA A 36 -9.95 2.20 -14.49
N GLU A 37 -11.13 1.71 -14.09
CA GLU A 37 -11.61 1.82 -12.71
C GLU A 37 -10.70 1.08 -11.73
N ARG A 38 -10.27 -0.15 -12.06
CA ARG A 38 -9.34 -0.92 -11.22
C ARG A 38 -7.99 -0.24 -11.09
N GLU A 39 -7.43 0.25 -12.19
CA GLU A 39 -6.18 1.01 -12.17
C GLU A 39 -6.30 2.25 -11.27
N THR A 40 -7.43 2.96 -11.36
CA THR A 40 -7.72 4.09 -10.48
C THR A 40 -7.82 3.69 -9.01
N ALA A 41 -8.48 2.57 -8.71
CA ALA A 41 -8.60 2.05 -7.35
C ALA A 41 -7.24 1.64 -6.77
N CYS A 42 -6.41 0.93 -7.54
CA CYS A 42 -5.06 0.55 -7.14
C CYS A 42 -4.14 1.76 -6.92
N ARG A 43 -4.27 2.81 -7.75
CA ARG A 43 -3.56 4.07 -7.55
C ARG A 43 -3.94 4.72 -6.22
N ARG A 44 -5.25 4.88 -5.96
CA ARG A 44 -5.76 5.45 -4.71
C ARG A 44 -5.31 4.64 -3.49
N ALA A 45 -5.35 3.31 -3.57
CA ALA A 45 -4.89 2.44 -2.51
C ALA A 45 -3.40 2.61 -2.20
N SER A 46 -2.56 2.73 -3.24
CA SER A 46 -1.13 2.97 -3.08
C SER A 46 -0.85 4.33 -2.43
N GLU A 47 -1.57 5.37 -2.84
CA GLU A 47 -1.46 6.72 -2.27
C GLU A 47 -1.91 6.76 -0.80
N GLN A 48 -3.03 6.11 -0.46
CA GLN A 48 -3.51 5.99 0.92
C GLN A 48 -2.50 5.23 1.79
N MET A 49 -1.96 4.12 1.28
CA MET A 49 -0.99 3.32 2.02
C MET A 49 0.30 4.14 2.29
N LEU A 50 0.78 4.89 1.30
CA LEU A 50 1.91 5.82 1.49
C LEU A 50 1.59 6.91 2.52
N ALA A 51 0.41 7.52 2.46
CA ALA A 51 -0.01 8.52 3.42
C ALA A 51 -0.06 7.97 4.85
N ILE A 52 -0.57 6.75 5.03
CA ILE A 52 -0.60 6.04 6.32
C ILE A 52 0.82 5.78 6.82
N MET A 53 1.73 5.30 5.96
CA MET A 53 3.13 5.08 6.35
C MET A 53 3.79 6.37 6.84
N LYS A 54 3.57 7.49 6.15
CA LYS A 54 4.10 8.81 6.54
C LYS A 54 3.52 9.34 7.85
N ALA A 55 2.23 9.11 8.07
CA ALA A 55 1.54 9.55 9.28
C ALA A 55 1.82 8.64 10.49
N THR A 56 2.27 7.40 10.26
CA THR A 56 2.56 6.43 11.33
C THR A 56 3.91 6.76 11.95
N PRO A 57 3.97 7.14 13.25
CA PRO A 57 5.24 7.36 13.91
C PRO A 57 6.02 6.05 14.00
N PRO A 58 7.35 6.08 13.76
CA PRO A 58 8.16 4.88 13.87
C PRO A 58 8.24 4.40 15.32
N GLY A 59 8.58 3.12 15.52
CA GLY A 59 8.78 2.57 16.86
C GLY A 59 9.90 3.26 17.64
N GLU A 60 9.90 3.09 18.97
CA GLU A 60 10.84 3.78 19.88
C GLU A 60 12.30 3.34 19.71
N SER A 61 12.55 2.13 19.22
CA SER A 61 13.91 1.63 18.99
C SER A 61 14.51 2.21 17.71
N GLU A 62 15.83 2.43 17.71
CA GLU A 62 16.55 2.88 16.51
C GLU A 62 16.38 1.92 15.33
N SER A 63 16.39 0.61 15.60
CA SER A 63 16.13 -0.43 14.60
C SER A 63 14.74 -0.27 13.96
N HIS A 64 13.69 0.00 14.75
CA HIS A 64 12.35 0.24 14.21
C HIS A 64 12.27 1.54 13.40
N ARG A 65 12.94 2.61 13.84
CA ARG A 65 13.03 3.86 13.06
C ARG A 65 13.70 3.64 11.72
N ARG A 66 14.83 2.92 11.71
CA ARG A 66 15.57 2.62 10.48
C ARG A 66 14.73 1.78 9.52
N ARG A 67 14.12 0.69 10.02
CA ARG A 67 13.25 -0.17 9.20
C ARG A 67 12.05 0.59 8.63
N HIS A 68 11.40 1.43 9.43
CA HIS A 68 10.29 2.27 8.95
C HIS A 68 10.72 3.23 7.83
N ALA A 69 11.87 3.90 7.99
CA ALA A 69 12.43 4.77 6.97
C ALA A 69 12.81 4.01 5.69
N GLU A 70 13.39 2.81 5.82
CA GLU A 70 13.73 1.93 4.69
C GLU A 70 12.48 1.50 3.91
N VAL A 71 11.42 1.09 4.60
CA VAL A 71 10.13 0.70 3.98
C VAL A 71 9.46 1.88 3.29
N LEU A 72 9.47 3.05 3.92
CA LEU A 72 8.89 4.28 3.36
C LEU A 72 9.63 4.68 2.08
N ALA A 73 10.96 4.75 2.13
CA ALA A 73 11.78 5.10 0.98
C ALA A 73 11.63 4.08 -0.17
N ALA A 74 11.59 2.78 0.14
CA ALA A 74 11.37 1.73 -0.85
C ALA A 74 9.99 1.86 -1.51
N THR A 75 8.96 2.20 -0.75
CA THR A 75 7.61 2.43 -1.27
C THR A 75 7.55 3.65 -2.18
N GLU A 76 8.13 4.78 -1.77
CA GLU A 76 8.18 6.00 -2.59
C GLU A 76 8.92 5.75 -3.91
N LYS A 77 10.05 5.04 -3.83
CA LYS A 77 10.83 4.63 -5.01
C LYS A 77 10.00 3.74 -5.94
N ALA A 78 9.28 2.74 -5.42
CA ALA A 78 8.46 1.86 -6.24
C ALA A 78 7.36 2.65 -6.99
N ILE A 79 6.71 3.62 -6.34
CA ILE A 79 5.70 4.48 -6.98
C ILE A 79 6.34 5.36 -8.07
N ALA A 80 7.48 5.98 -7.77
CA ALA A 80 8.16 6.85 -8.74
C ALA A 80 8.65 6.07 -9.97
N GLU A 81 9.24 4.89 -9.76
CA GLU A 81 9.69 4.02 -10.84
C GLU A 81 8.53 3.47 -11.68
N GLY A 82 7.43 3.06 -11.03
CA GLY A 82 6.25 2.58 -11.75
C GLY A 82 5.69 3.65 -12.68
N ARG A 83 5.57 4.89 -12.18
CA ARG A 83 5.18 6.06 -12.99
C ARG A 83 6.15 6.31 -14.15
N ALA A 84 7.46 6.26 -13.90
CA ALA A 84 8.47 6.51 -14.92
C ALA A 84 8.47 5.46 -16.04
N ARG A 85 8.08 4.22 -15.74
CA ARG A 85 8.03 3.11 -16.71
C ARG A 85 6.67 2.98 -17.41
N GLY A 86 5.67 3.76 -17.02
CA GLY A 86 4.29 3.54 -17.46
C GLY A 86 3.71 2.22 -16.94
N GLU A 87 4.21 1.73 -15.80
CA GLU A 87 3.70 0.54 -15.13
C GLU A 87 2.25 0.76 -14.68
N GLY A 88 1.42 -0.29 -14.78
CA GLY A 88 0.05 -0.24 -14.27
C GLY A 88 0.06 0.10 -12.77
N ALA A 89 -0.91 0.89 -12.32
CA ALA A 89 -1.08 1.21 -10.92
C ALA A 89 -1.38 -0.05 -10.09
N CYS A 90 -2.08 -1.05 -10.63
CA CYS A 90 -2.27 -2.33 -9.94
C CYS A 90 -0.99 -3.16 -9.82
N GLU A 91 -0.13 -3.15 -10.84
CA GLU A 91 1.18 -3.81 -10.78
C GLU A 91 2.10 -3.11 -9.77
N THR A 92 2.13 -1.78 -9.81
CA THR A 92 2.83 -0.93 -8.84
C THR A 92 2.31 -1.21 -7.42
N HIS A 93 0.99 -1.30 -7.24
CA HIS A 93 0.37 -1.60 -5.95
C HIS A 93 0.82 -2.98 -5.41
N ALA A 94 0.79 -4.01 -6.26
CA ALA A 94 1.26 -5.35 -5.88
C ALA A 94 2.74 -5.36 -5.49
N ARG A 95 3.58 -4.56 -6.17
CA ARG A 95 4.98 -4.38 -5.80
C ARG A 95 5.12 -3.73 -4.42
N ILE A 96 4.35 -2.69 -4.11
CA ILE A 96 4.38 -2.06 -2.80
C ILE A 96 3.92 -3.03 -1.71
N GLN A 97 2.87 -3.82 -1.94
CA GLN A 97 2.43 -4.82 -0.95
C GLN A 97 3.55 -5.81 -0.62
N ARG A 98 4.30 -6.30 -1.61
CA ARG A 98 5.46 -7.15 -1.36
C ARG A 98 6.54 -6.45 -0.51
N ILE A 99 6.79 -5.16 -0.76
CA ILE A 99 7.69 -4.37 0.07
C ILE A 99 7.16 -4.36 1.50
N VAL A 100 5.91 -3.97 1.74
CA VAL A 100 5.40 -3.83 3.12
C VAL A 100 5.32 -5.17 3.85
N THR A 101 5.02 -6.28 3.16
CA THR A 101 4.81 -7.60 3.78
C THR A 101 6.10 -8.35 4.13
N TYR A 102 7.16 -8.23 3.32
CA TYR A 102 8.35 -9.09 3.43
C TYR A 102 9.57 -8.41 4.10
N GLN A 103 9.37 -7.34 4.87
CA GLN A 103 10.44 -6.57 5.53
C GLN A 103 10.69 -6.94 7.00
#